data_AF-A0A2T2V0V8-F1
#
_entry.id   AF-A0A2T2V0V8-F1
#
_cell.length_a   1.000
_cell.length_b   1.000
_cell.length_c   1.000
_cell.angle_alpha   90.00
_cell.angle_beta   90.00
_cell.angle_gamma   90.00
#
_symmetry.space_group_name_H-M   'P 1'
#
loop_
_entity.id
_entity.type
_entity.pdbx_description
1 polymer ?
#
loop_
_entity_poly.entity_id
_entity_poly.type
_entity_poly.pdbx_seq_one_letter_code
_entity_poly.pdbx_strand_id
1 'polypeptide(L)'
;MFVPDALLEQLYTFGSLENTDRGVEFALKNRLKDATLTELLDVQIDGASVPREEMHLFMGDGETYSAGDISDDNAIDFPLRRTLHVRVHRPPLETGKHDIEIPFRAQPFGTLSFSVEDSVSEQDEAVKRIPRDAD
;
A
#
# COMPACT_ATOMS: atom_id res chain seq x y z
N MET A 1 -2.13 11.44 19.80
CA MET A 1 -2.83 12.26 18.78
C MET A 1 -3.92 11.37 18.20
N PHE A 2 -5.13 11.89 17.94
CA PHE A 2 -6.22 11.10 17.35
C PHE A 2 -6.27 11.41 15.84
N VAL A 3 -6.09 10.39 15.02
CA VAL A 3 -6.34 10.48 13.57
C VAL A 3 -7.64 9.72 13.32
N PRO A 4 -8.67 10.37 12.75
CA PRO A 4 -9.93 9.69 12.46
C PRO A 4 -9.73 8.62 11.38
N ASP A 5 -10.38 7.47 11.58
CA ASP A 5 -10.50 6.34 10.66
C ASP A 5 -10.81 6.78 9.23
N ALA A 6 -11.83 7.61 9.03
CA ALA A 6 -12.22 8.14 7.73
C ALA A 6 -11.09 8.84 6.95
N LEU A 7 -10.09 9.42 7.64
CA LEU A 7 -8.93 10.01 6.97
C LEU A 7 -7.83 8.98 6.67
N LEU A 8 -7.72 7.92 7.46
CA LEU A 8 -6.80 6.81 7.19
C LEU A 8 -7.28 5.98 6.00
N GLU A 9 -8.59 5.73 5.90
CA GLU A 9 -9.21 5.09 4.74
C GLU A 9 -8.94 5.87 3.45
N GLN A 10 -8.84 7.21 3.52
CA GLN A 10 -8.46 8.05 2.38
C GLN A 10 -7.00 7.91 1.93
N LEU A 11 -6.14 7.29 2.75
CA LEU A 11 -4.80 6.91 2.31
C LEU A 11 -4.87 5.83 1.26
N TYR A 12 -5.86 4.94 1.35
CA TYR A 12 -6.02 3.88 0.36
C TYR A 12 -6.54 4.44 -0.96
N THR A 13 -5.96 3.99 -2.07
CA THR A 13 -6.47 4.31 -3.40
C THR A 13 -7.46 3.23 -3.82
N PHE A 14 -8.76 3.50 -3.65
CA PHE A 14 -9.81 2.60 -4.13
C PHE A 14 -9.65 2.28 -5.61
N GLY A 15 -9.75 0.99 -5.95
CA GLY A 15 -9.51 0.44 -7.28
C GLY A 15 -8.04 0.31 -7.64
N SER A 16 -7.13 0.37 -6.67
CA SER A 16 -5.70 0.09 -6.89
C SER A 16 -5.31 -1.35 -6.58
N LEU A 17 -6.19 -2.15 -5.96
CA LEU A 17 -5.91 -3.56 -5.72
C LEU A 17 -5.91 -4.33 -7.04
N GLU A 18 -4.75 -4.82 -7.41
CA GLU A 18 -4.56 -5.57 -8.65
C GLU A 18 -3.69 -6.82 -8.41
N ASN A 19 -4.00 -7.87 -9.17
CA ASN A 19 -3.17 -9.07 -9.22
C ASN A 19 -2.09 -8.87 -10.28
N THR A 20 -0.84 -9.03 -9.87
CA THR A 20 0.35 -8.98 -10.74
C THR A 20 0.99 -10.38 -10.80
N ASP A 21 1.87 -10.63 -11.78
CA ASP A 21 2.66 -11.88 -11.84
C ASP A 21 3.49 -12.17 -10.58
N ARG A 22 3.79 -11.13 -9.80
CA ARG A 22 4.60 -11.21 -8.59
C ARG A 22 3.77 -11.28 -7.31
N GLY A 23 2.45 -11.31 -7.41
CA GLY A 23 1.52 -11.30 -6.28
C GLY A 23 0.54 -10.14 -6.36
N VAL A 24 0.01 -9.71 -5.23
CA VAL A 24 -1.03 -8.66 -5.16
C VAL A 24 -0.36 -7.30 -4.94
N GLU A 25 -0.79 -6.27 -5.65
CA GLU A 25 -0.29 -4.91 -5.49
C GLU A 25 -1.44 -3.95 -5.19
N PHE A 26 -1.19 -2.95 -4.35
CA PHE A 26 -2.11 -1.84 -4.10
C PHE A 26 -1.35 -0.54 -3.81
N ALA A 27 -2.04 0.60 -3.96
CA ALA A 27 -1.43 1.91 -3.84
C ALA A 27 -2.02 2.72 -2.67
N LEU A 28 -1.14 3.17 -1.79
CA LEU A 28 -1.45 4.10 -0.70
C LEU A 28 -0.98 5.50 -1.07
N LYS A 29 -1.86 6.49 -1.06
CA LYS A 29 -1.54 7.89 -1.29
C LYS A 29 -1.66 8.70 -0.02
N ASN A 30 -0.58 9.34 0.41
CA ASN A 30 -0.66 10.22 1.56
C ASN A 30 -1.51 11.48 1.25
N ARG A 31 -2.67 11.58 1.91
CA ARG A 31 -3.57 12.75 1.84
C ARG A 31 -3.66 13.52 3.16
N LEU A 32 -2.86 13.12 4.16
CA LEU A 32 -2.87 13.67 5.51
C LEU A 32 -1.93 14.88 5.63
N LYS A 33 -0.71 14.64 6.11
CA LYS A 33 0.42 15.56 6.19
C LYS A 33 1.70 14.77 6.00
N ASP A 34 2.82 15.45 5.86
CA ASP A 34 4.13 14.82 5.80
C ASP A 34 4.33 13.86 6.97
N ALA A 35 4.57 12.60 6.62
CA ALA A 35 4.68 11.49 7.53
C ALA A 35 5.93 10.68 7.16
N THR A 36 6.46 9.95 8.12
CA THR A 36 7.54 8.98 7.88
C THR A 36 7.06 7.62 8.38
N LEU A 37 6.96 6.65 7.47
CA LEU A 37 6.58 5.29 7.79
C LEU A 37 7.78 4.62 8.48
N THR A 38 7.66 4.38 9.78
CA THR A 38 8.74 3.82 10.60
C THR A 38 8.64 2.31 10.74
N GLU A 39 7.44 1.74 10.61
CA GLU A 39 7.24 0.29 10.77
C GLU A 39 5.95 -0.15 10.08
N LEU A 40 5.96 -1.26 9.36
CA LEU A 40 4.75 -1.95 8.91
C LEU A 40 4.51 -3.14 9.85
N LEU A 41 3.41 -3.14 10.59
CA LEU A 41 3.15 -4.15 11.62
C LEU A 41 2.66 -5.45 10.99
N ASP A 42 1.60 -5.36 10.18
CA ASP A 42 0.96 -6.49 9.52
C ASP A 42 0.15 -5.98 8.31
N VAL A 43 -0.23 -6.89 7.42
CA VAL A 43 -1.25 -6.64 6.39
C VAL A 43 -2.12 -7.86 6.31
N GLN A 44 -3.41 -7.68 6.58
CA GLN A 44 -4.42 -8.71 6.46
C GLN A 44 -5.28 -8.41 5.24
N ILE A 45 -5.53 -9.42 4.42
CA ILE A 45 -6.46 -9.32 3.29
C ILE A 45 -7.44 -10.49 3.38
N ASP A 46 -8.73 -10.22 3.48
CA ASP A 46 -9.80 -11.21 3.76
C ASP A 46 -9.57 -12.02 5.04
N GLY A 47 -8.96 -11.39 6.04
CA GLY A 47 -8.56 -12.06 7.28
C GLY A 47 -7.35 -13.00 7.12
N ALA A 48 -6.74 -13.09 5.94
CA ALA A 48 -5.46 -13.75 5.74
C ALA A 48 -4.32 -12.75 5.99
N SER A 49 -3.66 -12.89 7.13
CA SER A 49 -2.43 -12.17 7.45
C SER A 49 -1.30 -12.62 6.54
N VAL A 50 -0.55 -11.66 6.02
CA VAL A 50 0.58 -11.88 5.14
C VAL A 50 1.87 -11.62 5.91
N PRO A 51 2.91 -12.46 5.79
CA PRO A 51 4.21 -12.19 6.38
C PRO A 51 4.90 -10.95 5.76
N ARG A 52 5.49 -10.11 6.62
CA ARG A 52 6.28 -8.93 6.24
C ARG A 52 7.49 -9.22 5.34
N GLU A 53 7.97 -10.46 5.35
CA GLU A 53 9.08 -10.90 4.48
C GLU A 53 8.66 -10.98 3.01
N GLU A 54 7.36 -11.16 2.77
CA GLU A 54 6.76 -11.24 1.44
C GLU A 54 6.14 -9.90 1.00
N MET A 55 6.36 -8.84 1.77
CA MET A 55 5.86 -7.50 1.46
C MET A 55 7.00 -6.60 1.02
N HIS A 56 6.79 -5.93 -0.10
CA HIS A 56 7.70 -4.98 -0.69
C HIS A 56 6.98 -3.67 -0.97
N LEU A 57 7.55 -2.57 -0.50
CA LEU A 57 7.02 -1.23 -0.67
C LEU A 57 7.94 -0.45 -1.60
N PHE A 58 7.38 0.33 -2.51
CA PHE A 58 8.15 1.17 -3.42
C PHE A 58 7.39 2.43 -3.79
N MET A 59 8.09 3.54 -4.01
CA MET A 59 7.48 4.85 -4.32
C MET A 59 7.59 5.26 -5.79
N GLY A 60 8.03 4.34 -6.66
CA GLY A 60 8.23 4.61 -8.08
C GLY A 60 9.53 5.34 -8.43
N ASP A 61 10.31 5.78 -7.43
CA ASP A 61 11.65 6.36 -7.58
C ASP A 61 12.75 5.28 -7.80
N GLY A 62 12.35 4.00 -7.94
CA GLY A 62 13.26 2.85 -8.19
C GLY A 62 13.74 2.15 -6.93
N GLU A 63 13.51 2.73 -5.76
CA GLU A 63 13.81 2.12 -4.46
C GLU A 63 12.67 1.18 -4.04
N THR A 64 13.04 -0.02 -3.60
CA THR A 64 12.12 -1.03 -3.06
C THR A 64 12.59 -1.40 -1.67
N TYR A 65 11.68 -1.30 -0.70
CA TYR A 65 11.91 -1.59 0.70
C TYR A 65 11.11 -2.82 1.09
N SER A 66 11.74 -3.79 1.74
CA SER A 66 11.00 -4.90 2.33
C SER A 66 10.34 -4.45 3.62
N ALA A 67 9.11 -4.88 3.90
CA ALA A 67 8.41 -4.46 5.12
C ALA A 67 9.15 -4.86 6.40
N GLY A 68 9.88 -5.98 6.37
CA GLY A 68 10.76 -6.41 7.46
C GLY A 68 12.01 -5.54 7.67
N ASP A 69 12.38 -4.72 6.69
CA ASP A 69 13.54 -3.81 6.76
C ASP A 69 13.13 -2.41 7.27
N ILE A 70 11.83 -2.08 7.17
CA ILE A 70 11.30 -0.80 7.68
C ILE A 70 11.43 -0.77 9.19
N SER A 71 12.16 0.22 9.70
CA SER A 71 12.39 0.46 11.13
C SER A 71 12.66 1.94 11.37
N ASP A 72 12.77 2.40 12.62
CA ASP A 72 13.14 3.79 12.93
C ASP A 72 14.47 4.23 12.25
N ASP A 73 15.38 3.30 11.92
CA ASP A 73 16.63 3.56 11.20
C ASP A 73 16.44 3.61 9.67
N ASN A 74 15.60 2.72 9.12
CA ASN A 74 15.25 2.62 7.70
C ASN A 74 13.79 3.07 7.47
N ALA A 75 13.47 4.25 7.97
CA ALA A 75 12.13 4.80 7.86
C ALA A 75 11.89 5.34 6.44
N ILE A 76 10.70 5.10 5.90
CA ILE A 76 10.35 5.53 4.55
C ILE A 76 9.65 6.89 4.63
N ASP A 77 10.23 7.90 3.98
CA ASP A 77 9.60 9.21 3.83
C ASP A 77 8.30 9.07 3.03
N PHE A 78 7.16 9.31 3.69
CA PHE A 78 5.85 9.34 3.05
C PHE A 78 5.27 10.76 3.09
N PRO A 79 5.83 11.73 2.32
CA PRO A 79 5.36 13.11 2.34
C PRO A 79 3.95 13.27 1.78
N LEU A 80 3.34 14.43 2.04
CA LEU A 80 2.00 14.72 1.52
C LEU A 80 1.96 14.60 -0.01
N ARG A 81 0.88 14.02 -0.53
CA ARG A 81 0.64 13.75 -1.97
C ARG A 81 1.53 12.68 -2.60
N ARG A 82 2.43 12.04 -1.86
CA ARG A 82 3.18 10.88 -2.38
C ARG A 82 2.30 9.63 -2.44
N THR A 83 2.64 8.75 -3.38
CA THR A 83 2.02 7.44 -3.55
C THR A 83 3.06 6.37 -3.25
N LEU A 84 2.70 5.43 -2.40
CA LEU A 84 3.44 4.26 -1.98
C LEU A 84 2.73 3.05 -2.54
N HIS A 85 3.42 2.26 -3.34
CA HIS A 85 2.92 0.99 -3.84
C HIS A 85 3.39 -0.10 -2.88
N VAL A 86 2.45 -0.93 -2.45
CA VAL A 86 2.72 -2.09 -1.61
C VAL A 86 2.42 -3.32 -2.44
N ARG A 87 3.45 -4.13 -2.68
CA ARG A 87 3.37 -5.41 -3.33
C ARG A 87 3.53 -6.52 -2.32
N VAL A 88 2.65 -7.48 -2.39
CA VAL A 88 2.56 -8.60 -1.48
C VAL A 88 2.72 -9.88 -2.29
N HIS A 89 3.77 -10.65 -2.03
CA HIS A 89 3.99 -11.94 -2.64
C HIS A 89 3.02 -12.95 -2.01
N ARG A 90 1.90 -13.17 -2.69
CA ARG A 90 0.85 -14.11 -2.29
C ARG A 90 0.13 -14.62 -3.53
N PRO A 91 -0.62 -15.73 -3.45
CA PRO A 91 -1.51 -16.11 -4.53
C PRO A 91 -2.48 -14.98 -4.89
N PRO A 92 -2.83 -14.84 -6.19
CA PRO A 92 -3.74 -13.82 -6.65
C PRO A 92 -5.07 -13.93 -5.90
N LEU A 93 -5.66 -12.77 -5.58
CA LEU A 93 -6.97 -12.71 -4.96
C LEU A 93 -8.04 -13.11 -5.98
N GLU A 94 -9.12 -13.71 -5.47
CA GLU A 94 -10.29 -13.99 -6.30
C GLU A 94 -10.88 -12.69 -6.85
N THR A 95 -11.65 -12.74 -7.93
CA THR A 95 -12.37 -11.53 -8.38
C THR A 95 -13.52 -11.26 -7.43
N GLY A 96 -13.56 -10.08 -6.82
CA GLY A 96 -14.58 -9.77 -5.83
C GLY A 96 -14.17 -8.63 -4.91
N LYS A 97 -14.92 -8.50 -3.82
CA LYS A 97 -14.62 -7.57 -2.73
C LYS A 97 -13.65 -8.22 -1.76
N HIS A 98 -12.67 -7.45 -1.30
CA HIS A 98 -11.62 -7.86 -0.39
C HIS A 98 -11.45 -6.81 0.69
N ASP A 99 -11.53 -7.24 1.95
CA ASP A 99 -11.24 -6.41 3.10
C ASP A 99 -9.73 -6.40 3.35
N ILE A 100 -9.11 -5.21 3.33
CA ILE A 100 -7.69 -5.01 3.55
C ILE A 100 -7.52 -4.23 4.86
N GLU A 101 -6.85 -4.84 5.83
CA GLU A 101 -6.48 -4.19 7.10
C GLU A 101 -4.96 -4.03 7.18
N ILE A 102 -4.52 -2.78 7.39
CA ILE A 102 -3.10 -2.43 7.41
C ILE A 102 -2.78 -1.70 8.72
N PRO A 103 -2.30 -2.41 9.75
CA PRO A 103 -1.64 -1.78 10.90
C PRO A 103 -0.20 -1.37 10.55
N PHE A 104 0.15 -0.12 10.83
CA PHE A 104 1.48 0.43 10.62
C PHE A 104 1.81 1.51 11.65
N ARG A 105 3.06 1.95 11.68
CA ARG A 105 3.54 3.04 12.52
C ARG A 105 4.15 4.12 11.65
N ALA A 106 3.69 5.35 11.84
CA ALA A 106 4.20 6.50 11.11
C ALA A 106 4.41 7.70 12.04
N GLN A 107 5.53 8.40 11.92
CA GLN A 107 5.80 9.63 12.66
C GLN A 107 5.30 10.85 11.87
N PRO A 108 4.76 11.90 12.51
CA PRO A 108 4.56 12.07 13.96
C PRO A 108 3.24 11.48 14.49
N PHE A 109 2.55 10.63 13.73
CA PHE A 109 1.21 10.16 14.04
C PHE A 109 1.15 9.03 15.09
N GLY A 110 2.20 8.22 15.20
CA GLY A 110 2.26 7.03 16.05
C GLY A 110 1.78 5.76 15.34
N THR A 111 1.17 4.86 16.08
CA THR A 111 0.60 3.61 15.55
C THR A 111 -0.79 3.89 14.96
N LEU A 112 -0.97 3.52 13.70
CA LEU A 112 -2.18 3.72 12.91
C LEU A 112 -2.64 2.37 12.36
N SER A 113 -3.95 2.17 12.28
CA SER A 113 -4.54 0.98 11.67
C SER A 113 -5.84 1.39 11.01
N PHE A 114 -6.06 0.93 9.79
CA PHE A 114 -7.31 1.13 9.08
C PHE A 114 -7.68 -0.14 8.32
N SER A 115 -8.98 -0.29 8.07
CA SER A 115 -9.54 -1.34 7.23
C SER A 115 -10.31 -0.69 6.09
N VAL A 116 -10.13 -1.20 4.88
CA VAL A 116 -10.78 -0.72 3.65
C VAL A 116 -11.26 -1.90 2.83
N GLU A 117 -12.44 -1.78 2.25
CA GLU A 117 -12.95 -2.75 1.28
C GLU A 117 -12.58 -2.27 -0.13
N ASP A 118 -11.82 -3.07 -0.87
CA ASP A 118 -11.56 -2.83 -2.29
C ASP A 118 -12.06 -3.99 -3.13
N SER A 119 -12.04 -3.87 -4.46
CA SER A 119 -12.45 -4.99 -5.31
C SER A 119 -11.41 -5.28 -6.39
N VAL A 120 -10.96 -6.54 -6.44
CA VAL A 120 -10.12 -7.00 -7.54
C VAL A 120 -11.00 -7.28 -8.74
N SER A 121 -10.75 -6.53 -9.80
CA SER A 121 -11.24 -6.87 -11.13
C SER A 121 -10.13 -7.58 -11.88
N GLU A 122 -10.46 -8.54 -12.75
CA GLU A 122 -9.55 -9.01 -13.81
C GLU A 122 -9.25 -7.83 -14.75
N GLN A 123 -8.38 -6.91 -14.33
CA GLN A 123 -7.79 -5.90 -15.19
C GLN A 123 -6.40 -6.40 -15.55
N ASP A 124 -6.40 -7.22 -16.60
CA ASP A 124 -5.41 -7.33 -17.67
C ASP A 124 -4.06 -6.62 -17.42
N GLU A 125 -2.99 -7.42 -17.45
CA GLU A 125 -1.53 -7.14 -17.38
C GLU A 125 -0.96 -5.97 -18.23
N ALA A 126 -1.75 -5.02 -18.74
CA ALA A 126 -1.23 -4.08 -19.73
C ALA A 126 -1.94 -2.72 -19.76
N VAL A 127 -1.82 -1.92 -18.70
CA VAL A 127 -1.68 -0.46 -18.92
C VAL A 127 -0.20 -0.14 -19.10
N LYS A 128 0.37 -0.71 -20.16
CA LYS A 128 1.48 -0.12 -20.88
C LYS A 128 1.00 1.27 -21.31
N ARG A 129 1.26 2.27 -20.46
CA ARG A 129 1.02 3.69 -20.73
C ARG A 129 1.53 3.97 -22.14
N ILE A 130 0.60 4.10 -23.09
CA ILE A 130 0.92 4.51 -24.44
C ILE A 130 1.51 5.93 -24.30
N PRO A 131 2.77 6.17 -24.74
CA PRO A 131 3.26 7.53 -24.84
C PRO A 131 2.32 8.30 -25.75
N ARG A 132 1.77 9.43 -25.27
CA ARG A 132 1.05 10.35 -26.14
C ARG A 132 2.10 11.00 -27.04
N ASP A 133 2.12 10.56 -28.29
CA ASP A 133 2.98 11.04 -29.36
C ASP A 133 2.77 12.54 -29.63
N ALA A 134 3.77 13.12 -30.28
CA ALA A 134 4.15 14.52 -30.30
C ALA A 134 3.22 15.43 -31.11
N ASP A 135 3.24 16.72 -30.78
CA ASP A 135 3.06 17.81 -31.74
C ASP A 135 4.24 18.79 -31.57
#